data_AF-A0A7W6K0K6-F1
#
_entry.id   AF-A0A7W6K0K6-F1
#
_cell.length_a   1.000
_cell.length_b   1.000
_cell.length_c   1.000
_cell.angle_alpha   90.00
_cell.angle_beta   90.00
_cell.angle_gamma   90.00
#
_symmetry.space_group_name_H-M   'P 1'
#
loop_
_entity.id
_entity.type
_entity.pdbx_description
1 polymer ?
#
loop_
_entity_poly.entity_id
_entity_poly.type
_entity_poly.pdbx_seq_one_letter_code
_entity_poly.pdbx_strand_id
1 'polypeptide(L)'
;MSTLQREFLEGATALIAAGVLVYVTHWMFRKAHVGDWVAEIGRRTSAVTRSGQITNMFGGLTVFGLAFLVVFREGFETVLFYEALLADAPAMPVLGGLVLGAVLAMTSAYLILGLEKRLPVTAFFRVTGGLLALMSITLVGSGIRGLQTAALMPATPVPWFPDHAWLQLYLGIYPVSEALLSQAIVAGGLLLSAGWLLRRRAKPVSQPELPLG
;
A
#
# COMPACT_ATOMS: atom_id res chain seq x y z
N MET A 1 15.01 -27.73 6.40
CA MET A 1 14.53 -26.67 7.30
C MET A 1 13.47 -27.28 8.20
N SER A 2 13.53 -27.06 9.52
CA SER A 2 12.45 -27.48 10.42
C SER A 2 11.19 -26.67 10.12
N THR A 3 10.01 -27.27 10.29
CA THR A 3 8.70 -26.60 10.06
C THR A 3 8.59 -25.30 10.86
N LEU A 4 9.09 -25.30 12.10
CA LEU A 4 9.17 -24.11 12.97
C LEU A 4 9.98 -22.96 12.34
N GLN A 5 11.09 -23.26 11.67
CA GLN A 5 11.91 -22.22 11.03
C GLN A 5 11.18 -21.59 9.83
N ARG A 6 10.40 -22.38 9.08
CA ARG A 6 9.59 -21.89 7.96
C ARG A 6 8.49 -20.95 8.45
N GLU A 7 7.73 -21.39 9.45
CA GLU A 7 6.61 -20.61 10.01
C GLU A 7 7.09 -19.32 10.67
N PHE A 8 8.22 -19.38 11.38
CA PHE A 8 8.86 -18.17 11.92
C PHE A 8 9.26 -17.19 10.83
N LEU A 9 9.93 -17.66 9.78
CA LEU A 9 10.34 -16.80 8.67
C LEU A 9 9.12 -16.16 7.98
N GLU A 10 8.07 -16.93 7.75
CA GLU A 10 6.83 -16.43 7.16
C GLU A 10 6.19 -15.33 8.03
N GLY A 11 6.02 -15.59 9.33
CA GLY A 11 5.48 -14.62 10.27
C GLY A 11 6.35 -13.36 10.40
N ALA A 12 7.67 -13.52 10.53
CA ALA A 12 8.61 -12.41 10.65
C ALA A 12 8.65 -11.54 9.38
N THR A 13 8.70 -12.16 8.19
CA THR A 13 8.68 -11.44 6.92
C THR A 13 7.37 -10.69 6.73
N ALA A 14 6.23 -11.27 7.10
CA ALA A 14 4.93 -10.58 7.04
C ALA A 14 4.87 -9.34 7.95
N LEU A 15 5.40 -9.44 9.18
CA LEU A 15 5.46 -8.29 10.10
C LEU A 15 6.42 -7.19 9.63
N ILE A 16 7.58 -7.56 9.07
CA ILE A 16 8.51 -6.60 8.48
C ILE A 16 7.85 -5.87 7.31
N ALA A 17 7.19 -6.62 6.41
CA ALA A 17 6.45 -6.04 5.29
C ALA A 17 5.33 -5.11 5.77
N ALA A 18 4.59 -5.49 6.80
CA ALA A 18 3.56 -4.64 7.40
C ALA A 18 4.14 -3.32 7.94
N GLY A 19 5.29 -3.36 8.63
CA GLY A 19 5.97 -2.16 9.12
C GLY A 19 6.38 -1.21 7.99
N VAL A 20 6.91 -1.76 6.89
CA VAL A 20 7.23 -0.99 5.68
C VAL A 20 5.98 -0.37 5.07
N LEU A 21 4.88 -1.13 4.95
CA LEU A 21 3.63 -0.60 4.42
C LEU A 21 3.03 0.50 5.30
N VAL A 22 3.07 0.37 6.63
CA VAL A 22 2.63 1.43 7.55
C VAL A 22 3.45 2.70 7.33
N TYR A 23 4.77 2.58 7.22
CA TYR A 23 5.66 3.71 6.96
C TYR A 23 5.33 4.40 5.63
N VAL A 24 5.22 3.64 4.54
CA VAL A 24 4.91 4.17 3.21
C VAL A 24 3.52 4.81 3.19
N THR A 25 2.52 4.16 3.79
CA THR A 25 1.16 4.66 3.92
C THR A 25 1.12 5.99 4.67
N HIS A 26 1.77 6.07 5.82
CA HIS A 26 1.88 7.30 6.60
C HIS A 26 2.56 8.43 5.79
N TRP A 27 3.63 8.10 5.08
CA TRP A 27 4.34 9.05 4.21
C TRP A 27 3.46 9.55 3.06
N MET A 28 2.72 8.67 2.40
CA MET A 28 1.80 9.02 1.32
C MET A 28 0.69 9.93 1.83
N PHE A 29 0.09 9.64 2.99
CA PHE A 29 -0.94 10.51 3.57
C PHE A 29 -0.38 11.90 3.92
N ARG A 30 0.86 12.01 4.39
CA ARG A 30 1.51 13.31 4.60
C ARG A 30 1.69 14.09 3.30
N LYS A 31 2.18 13.45 2.23
CA LYS A 31 2.46 14.12 0.95
C LYS A 31 1.22 14.43 0.12
N ALA A 32 0.23 13.54 0.09
CA ALA A 32 -1.04 13.74 -0.62
C ALA A 32 -1.80 14.99 -0.15
N HIS A 33 -1.57 15.41 1.10
CA HIS A 33 -2.26 16.50 1.77
C HIS A 33 -1.42 17.78 1.86
N VAL A 34 -0.19 17.81 1.35
CA VAL A 34 0.59 19.05 1.18
C VAL A 34 0.41 19.48 -0.27
N GLY A 35 -0.48 20.46 -0.50
CA GLY A 35 -0.77 21.01 -1.84
C GLY A 35 0.46 21.58 -2.56
N ASP A 36 1.56 21.78 -1.82
CA ASP A 36 2.81 22.30 -2.34
C ASP A 36 3.57 21.32 -3.25
N TRP A 37 3.28 20.01 -3.23
CA TRP A 37 4.05 19.05 -4.05
C TRP A 37 3.76 19.22 -5.55
N VAL A 38 2.51 19.53 -5.93
CA VAL A 38 2.14 19.83 -7.33
C VAL A 38 2.72 21.17 -7.77
N ALA A 39 2.74 22.17 -6.89
CA ALA A 39 3.39 23.46 -7.14
C ALA A 39 4.93 23.32 -7.24
N GLU A 40 5.53 22.44 -6.44
CA GLU A 40 6.96 22.15 -6.46
C GLU A 40 7.38 21.40 -7.73
N ILE A 41 6.57 20.46 -8.22
CA ILE A 41 6.79 19.82 -9.53
C ILE A 41 6.65 20.86 -10.65
N GLY A 42 5.60 21.70 -10.63
CA GLY A 42 5.43 22.76 -11.63
C GLY A 42 6.62 23.74 -11.67
N ARG A 43 7.21 24.08 -10.52
CA ARG A 43 8.42 24.91 -10.43
C ARG A 43 9.67 24.19 -10.93
N ARG A 44 9.82 22.89 -10.67
CA ARG A 44 10.95 22.10 -11.16
C ARG A 44 10.88 21.83 -12.67
N THR A 45 9.69 21.60 -13.22
CA THR A 45 9.49 21.42 -14.67
C THR A 45 9.76 22.71 -15.47
N SER A 46 9.36 23.87 -14.94
CA SER A 46 9.65 25.17 -15.56
C SER A 46 11.12 25.60 -15.43
N ALA A 47 11.83 25.17 -14.37
CA ALA A 47 13.27 25.35 -14.24
C ALA A 47 14.07 24.45 -15.20
N VAL A 48 13.66 23.18 -15.38
CA VAL A 48 14.32 22.20 -16.27
C VAL A 48 14.09 22.48 -17.76
N THR A 49 13.03 23.23 -18.12
CA THR A 49 12.82 23.64 -19.51
C THR A 49 13.65 24.88 -19.88
N ARG A 50 14.09 25.68 -18.89
CA ARG A 50 14.85 26.92 -19.11
C ARG A 50 16.36 26.77 -18.98
N SER A 51 16.86 25.81 -18.18
CA SER A 51 18.24 25.36 -18.27
C SER A 51 18.24 24.02 -19.01
N GLY A 52 19.00 23.89 -20.09
CA GLY A 52 19.21 22.60 -20.78
C GLY A 52 19.95 21.55 -19.93
N GLN A 53 19.72 21.52 -18.62
CA GLN A 53 20.28 20.58 -17.67
C GLN A 53 19.40 19.33 -17.57
N ILE A 54 19.33 18.58 -18.67
CA ILE A 54 19.28 17.11 -18.62
C ILE A 54 20.69 16.56 -18.27
N THR A 55 21.57 17.40 -17.72
CA THR A 55 22.89 17.05 -17.24
C THR A 55 22.78 16.38 -15.88
N ASN A 56 22.42 15.10 -15.91
CA ASN A 56 23.12 14.06 -15.18
C ASN A 56 22.65 12.72 -15.76
N MET A 57 23.52 12.07 -16.54
CA MET A 57 23.33 10.69 -17.04
C MET A 57 22.89 9.73 -15.92
N PHE A 58 23.32 10.01 -14.68
CA PHE A 58 22.90 9.32 -13.46
C PHE A 58 21.40 9.51 -13.11
N GLY A 59 20.79 10.66 -13.37
CA GLY A 59 19.37 10.92 -13.08
C GLY A 59 18.42 10.18 -14.03
N GLY A 60 18.78 10.07 -15.32
CA GLY A 60 18.02 9.27 -16.27
C GLY A 60 18.08 7.78 -15.96
N LEU A 61 19.27 7.28 -15.62
CA LEU A 61 19.48 5.88 -15.26
C LEU A 61 18.80 5.50 -13.94
N THR A 62 18.74 6.39 -12.94
CA THR A 62 18.01 6.10 -11.69
C THR A 62 16.50 6.07 -11.89
N VAL A 63 15.94 6.98 -12.67
CA VAL A 63 14.49 6.97 -12.98
C VAL A 63 14.13 5.74 -13.79
N PHE A 64 14.93 5.40 -14.81
CA PHE A 64 14.75 4.17 -15.58
C PHE A 64 14.88 2.93 -14.71
N GLY A 65 15.93 2.83 -13.89
CA GLY A 65 16.16 1.70 -12.99
C GLY A 65 15.04 1.54 -11.96
N LEU A 66 14.51 2.64 -11.41
CA LEU A 66 13.38 2.60 -10.48
C LEU A 66 12.10 2.14 -11.17
N ALA A 67 11.80 2.66 -12.36
CA ALA A 67 10.65 2.20 -13.15
C ALA A 67 10.78 0.71 -13.52
N PHE A 68 11.95 0.27 -13.97
CA PHE A 68 12.24 -1.12 -14.29
C PHE A 68 12.07 -2.04 -13.07
N LEU A 69 12.68 -1.70 -11.93
CA LEU A 69 12.58 -2.50 -10.71
C LEU A 69 11.15 -2.62 -10.20
N VAL A 70 10.39 -1.53 -10.24
CA VAL A 70 8.97 -1.54 -9.84
C VAL A 70 8.17 -2.47 -10.75
N VAL A 71 8.30 -2.35 -12.08
CA VAL A 71 7.57 -3.20 -13.02
C VAL A 71 8.02 -4.66 -12.93
N PHE A 72 9.33 -4.91 -12.85
CA PHE A 72 9.89 -6.25 -12.72
C PHE A 72 9.41 -6.94 -11.44
N ARG A 73 9.39 -6.23 -10.30
CA ARG A 73 8.88 -6.75 -9.02
C ARG A 73 7.42 -7.19 -9.13
N GLU A 74 6.55 -6.31 -9.64
CA GLU A 74 5.12 -6.63 -9.75
C GLU A 74 4.87 -7.81 -10.72
N GLY A 75 5.63 -7.88 -11.82
CA GLY A 75 5.60 -9.02 -12.73
C GLY A 75 6.08 -10.32 -12.07
N PHE A 76 7.17 -10.25 -11.30
CA PHE A 76 7.72 -11.40 -10.57
C PHE A 76 6.75 -11.93 -9.51
N GLU A 77 6.16 -11.05 -8.68
CA GLU A 77 5.15 -11.42 -7.69
C GLU A 77 3.93 -12.07 -8.37
N THR A 78 3.50 -11.54 -9.52
CA THR A 78 2.38 -12.12 -10.29
C THR A 78 2.70 -13.53 -10.77
N VAL A 79 3.89 -13.76 -11.35
CA VAL A 79 4.31 -15.10 -11.81
C VAL A 79 4.39 -16.09 -10.65
N LEU A 80 5.03 -15.70 -9.54
CA LEU A 80 5.11 -16.57 -8.35
C LEU A 80 3.74 -16.89 -7.77
N PHE A 81 2.81 -15.93 -7.78
CA PHE A 81 1.44 -16.15 -7.31
C PHE A 81 0.69 -17.15 -8.21
N TYR A 82 0.83 -17.05 -9.53
CA TYR A 82 0.22 -18.00 -10.46
C TYR A 82 0.84 -19.40 -10.36
N GLU A 83 2.16 -19.51 -10.18
CA GLU A 83 2.85 -20.78 -9.90
C GLU A 83 2.29 -21.44 -8.64
N ALA A 84 2.18 -20.68 -7.54
CA ALA A 84 1.60 -21.17 -6.30
C ALA A 84 0.13 -21.58 -6.45
N LEU A 85 -0.65 -20.82 -7.22
CA LEU A 85 -2.07 -21.10 -7.44
C LEU A 85 -2.28 -22.33 -8.33
N LEU A 86 -1.47 -22.51 -9.38
CA LEU A 86 -1.52 -23.70 -10.24
C LEU A 86 -1.11 -24.98 -9.53
N ALA A 87 -0.36 -24.88 -8.42
CA ALA A 87 -0.03 -26.03 -7.59
C ALA A 87 -1.24 -26.58 -6.80
N ASP A 88 -2.25 -25.76 -6.53
CA ASP A 88 -3.38 -26.11 -5.67
C ASP A 88 -4.76 -26.02 -6.38
N ALA A 89 -4.82 -25.43 -7.58
CA ALA A 89 -6.05 -25.23 -8.34
C ALA A 89 -5.96 -25.75 -9.79
N PRO A 90 -7.09 -26.15 -10.42
CA PRO A 90 -7.11 -26.61 -11.80
C PRO A 90 -6.69 -25.50 -12.78
N ALA A 91 -5.92 -25.87 -13.81
CA ALA A 91 -5.32 -24.90 -14.74
C ALA A 91 -6.34 -24.05 -15.52
N MET A 92 -7.47 -24.62 -15.94
CA MET A 92 -8.46 -23.92 -16.77
C MET A 92 -9.10 -22.71 -16.07
N PRO A 93 -9.65 -22.83 -14.84
CA PRO A 93 -10.10 -21.69 -14.05
C PRO A 93 -9.01 -20.63 -13.83
N VAL A 94 -7.76 -21.05 -13.56
CA VAL A 94 -6.64 -20.14 -13.32
C VAL A 94 -6.32 -19.32 -14.57
N LEU A 95 -6.25 -19.96 -15.75
CA LEU A 95 -6.04 -19.27 -17.03
C LEU A 95 -7.20 -18.33 -17.37
N GLY A 96 -8.44 -18.73 -17.08
CA GLY A 96 -9.61 -17.87 -17.23
C GLY A 96 -9.51 -16.60 -16.36
N GLY A 97 -9.10 -16.76 -15.11
CA GLY A 97 -8.84 -15.65 -14.18
C GLY A 97 -7.71 -14.74 -14.66
N LEU A 98 -6.63 -15.31 -15.22
CA LEU A 98 -5.53 -14.56 -15.81
C LEU A 98 -5.97 -13.68 -16.98
N VAL A 99 -6.72 -14.25 -17.93
CA VAL A 99 -7.22 -13.49 -19.09
C VAL A 99 -8.17 -12.38 -18.64
N LEU A 100 -9.10 -12.68 -17.73
CA LEU A 100 -10.03 -11.68 -17.21
C LEU A 100 -9.29 -10.55 -16.47
N GLY A 101 -8.33 -10.90 -15.61
CA GLY A 101 -7.50 -9.94 -14.89
C GLY A 101 -6.67 -9.07 -15.82
N ALA A 102 -6.07 -9.65 -16.87
CA ALA A 102 -5.32 -8.93 -17.88
C ALA A 102 -6.21 -7.92 -18.65
N VAL A 103 -7.43 -8.31 -19.03
CA VAL A 103 -8.39 -7.40 -19.68
C VAL A 103 -8.78 -6.24 -18.76
N LEU A 104 -9.05 -6.51 -17.48
CA LEU A 104 -9.37 -5.46 -16.50
C LEU A 104 -8.18 -4.52 -16.25
N ALA A 105 -6.96 -5.06 -16.19
CA ALA A 105 -5.74 -4.28 -16.02
C ALA A 105 -5.48 -3.38 -17.24
N MET A 106 -5.58 -3.92 -18.47
CA MET A 106 -5.44 -3.13 -19.70
C MET A 106 -6.51 -2.04 -19.80
N THR A 107 -7.76 -2.34 -19.44
CA THR A 107 -8.85 -1.36 -19.42
C THR A 107 -8.56 -0.25 -18.41
N SER A 108 -8.10 -0.61 -17.22
CA SER A 108 -7.73 0.36 -16.17
C SER A 108 -6.56 1.24 -16.60
N ALA A 109 -5.53 0.65 -17.22
CA ALA A 109 -4.39 1.38 -17.77
C ALA A 109 -4.83 2.37 -18.85
N TYR A 110 -5.68 1.93 -19.79
CA TYR A 110 -6.24 2.81 -20.82
C TYR A 110 -7.03 3.98 -20.23
N LEU A 111 -7.87 3.73 -19.22
CA LEU A 111 -8.62 4.79 -18.54
C LEU A 111 -7.70 5.78 -17.83
N ILE A 112 -6.68 5.31 -17.10
CA ILE A 112 -5.75 6.17 -16.37
C ILE A 112 -4.93 7.04 -17.34
N LEU A 113 -4.40 6.43 -18.41
CA LEU A 113 -3.62 7.15 -19.44
C LEU A 113 -4.51 8.11 -20.24
N GLY A 114 -5.77 7.75 -20.50
CA GLY A 114 -6.73 8.63 -21.16
C GLY A 114 -7.18 9.82 -20.29
N LEU A 115 -7.23 9.64 -18.96
CA LEU A 115 -7.68 10.66 -18.00
C LEU A 115 -6.53 11.54 -17.44
N GLU A 116 -5.32 11.43 -17.98
CA GLU A 116 -4.10 12.08 -17.46
C GLU A 116 -4.26 13.59 -17.23
N LYS A 117 -5.04 14.29 -18.08
CA LYS A 117 -5.29 15.74 -17.95
C LYS A 117 -6.20 16.14 -16.77
N ARG A 118 -6.92 15.20 -16.14
CA ARG A 118 -7.87 15.47 -15.06
C ARG A 118 -7.63 14.64 -13.80
N LEU A 119 -6.58 13.83 -13.73
CA LEU A 119 -6.37 12.95 -12.58
C LEU A 119 -6.10 13.78 -11.32
N PRO A 120 -7.00 13.80 -10.32
CA PRO A 120 -6.74 14.51 -9.08
C PRO A 120 -5.69 13.72 -8.31
N VAL A 121 -4.43 14.16 -8.38
CA VAL A 121 -3.27 13.53 -7.74
C VAL A 121 -3.54 13.21 -6.27
N THR A 122 -4.22 14.10 -5.55
CA THR A 122 -4.64 13.88 -4.16
C THR A 122 -5.59 12.70 -3.99
N ALA A 123 -6.52 12.45 -4.93
CA ALA A 123 -7.41 11.30 -4.87
C ALA A 123 -6.65 9.99 -5.14
N PHE A 124 -5.74 9.99 -6.13
CA PHE A 124 -4.89 8.83 -6.41
C PHE A 124 -4.13 8.40 -5.16
N PHE A 125 -3.38 9.32 -4.53
CA PHE A 125 -2.62 9.01 -3.32
C PHE A 125 -3.51 8.59 -2.13
N ARG A 126 -4.73 9.11 -2.03
CA ARG A 126 -5.69 8.71 -0.98
C ARG A 126 -6.17 7.27 -1.19
N VAL A 127 -6.55 6.91 -2.41
CA VAL A 127 -7.02 5.56 -2.74
C VAL A 127 -5.89 4.55 -2.57
N THR A 128 -4.73 4.81 -3.17
CA THR A 128 -3.57 3.90 -3.05
C THR A 128 -3.08 3.82 -1.61
N GLY A 129 -3.02 4.94 -0.88
CA GLY A 129 -2.67 4.95 0.54
C GLY A 129 -3.66 4.15 1.39
N GLY A 130 -4.96 4.23 1.09
CA GLY A 130 -5.99 3.41 1.74
C GLY A 130 -5.80 1.91 1.46
N LEU A 131 -5.45 1.54 0.23
CA LEU A 131 -5.17 0.14 -0.13
C LEU A 131 -3.95 -0.39 0.62
N LEU A 132 -2.86 0.38 0.68
CA LEU A 132 -1.66 0.01 1.45
C LEU A 132 -1.93 -0.05 2.95
N ALA A 133 -2.80 0.83 3.47
CA ALA A 133 -3.25 0.79 4.85
C ALA A 133 -3.96 -0.53 5.15
N LEU A 134 -4.91 -0.92 4.29
CA LEU A 134 -5.64 -2.18 4.41
C LEU A 134 -4.66 -3.37 4.39
N MET A 135 -3.78 -3.43 3.39
CA MET A 135 -2.79 -4.51 3.26
C MET A 135 -1.84 -4.59 4.46
N SER A 136 -1.46 -3.46 5.06
CA SER A 136 -0.63 -3.50 6.26
C SER A 136 -1.35 -4.14 7.45
N ILE A 137 -2.64 -3.87 7.62
CA ILE A 137 -3.48 -4.50 8.66
C ILE A 137 -3.61 -6.00 8.39
N THR A 138 -3.83 -6.42 7.14
CA THR A 138 -3.95 -7.84 6.81
C THR A 138 -2.64 -8.59 7.08
N LEU A 139 -1.49 -8.01 6.70
CA LEU A 139 -0.18 -8.60 6.95
C LEU A 139 0.18 -8.68 8.43
N VAL A 140 -0.24 -7.71 9.26
CA VAL A 140 -0.06 -7.82 10.71
C VAL A 140 -0.81 -9.03 11.27
N GLY A 141 -2.08 -9.22 10.88
CA GLY A 141 -2.87 -10.36 11.33
C GLY A 141 -2.23 -11.70 10.94
N SER A 142 -1.86 -11.85 9.66
CA SER A 142 -1.17 -13.06 9.16
C SER A 142 0.22 -13.25 9.78
N GLY A 143 0.96 -12.16 10.04
CA GLY A 143 2.27 -12.21 10.68
C GLY A 143 2.20 -12.70 12.12
N ILE A 144 1.26 -12.18 12.92
CA ILE A 144 1.02 -12.66 14.28
C ILE A 144 0.56 -14.12 14.27
N ARG A 145 -0.30 -14.50 13.34
CA ARG A 145 -0.72 -15.90 13.20
C ARG A 145 0.47 -16.82 12.87
N GLY A 146 1.38 -16.40 12.01
CA GLY A 146 2.61 -17.16 11.71
C GLY A 146 3.55 -17.30 12.92
N LEU A 147 3.64 -16.30 13.78
CA LEU A 147 4.39 -16.42 15.04
C LEU A 147 3.73 -17.37 16.04
N GLN A 148 2.39 -17.42 16.06
CA GLN A 148 1.63 -18.35 16.90
C GLN A 148 1.80 -19.80 16.43
N THR A 149 1.79 -20.06 15.12
CA THR A 149 2.04 -21.41 14.59
C THR A 149 3.47 -21.86 14.91
N ALA A 150 4.43 -20.95 14.85
CA ALA A 150 5.82 -21.20 15.26
C ALA A 150 6.03 -21.41 16.77
N ALA A 151 4.96 -21.48 17.57
CA ALA A 151 4.97 -21.65 19.02
C ALA A 151 5.74 -20.56 19.80
N LEU A 152 5.90 -19.38 19.21
CA LEU A 152 6.59 -18.24 19.84
C LEU A 152 5.65 -17.34 20.66
N MET A 153 4.34 -17.43 20.41
CA MET A 153 3.32 -16.65 21.11
C MET A 153 2.10 -17.50 21.43
N PRO A 154 1.42 -17.25 22.56
CA PRO A 154 0.13 -17.85 22.84
C PRO A 154 -0.91 -17.35 21.83
N ALA A 155 -1.88 -18.21 21.54
CA ALA A 155 -3.04 -17.90 20.74
C ALA A 155 -4.27 -18.01 21.62
N THR A 156 -4.78 -16.88 22.11
CA THR A 156 -5.98 -16.86 22.96
C THR A 156 -7.21 -16.70 22.06
N PRO A 157 -8.01 -17.76 21.85
CA PRO A 157 -9.16 -17.68 20.95
C PRO A 157 -10.23 -16.76 21.52
N VAL A 158 -10.97 -16.08 20.64
CA VAL A 158 -12.05 -15.18 21.01
C VAL A 158 -13.38 -15.80 20.57
N PRO A 159 -14.11 -16.49 21.47
CA PRO A 159 -15.26 -17.33 21.08
C PRO A 159 -16.44 -16.56 20.49
N TRP A 160 -16.56 -15.27 20.80
CA TRP A 160 -17.64 -14.42 20.31
C TRP A 160 -17.34 -13.77 18.95
N PHE A 161 -16.10 -13.87 18.46
CA PHE A 161 -15.73 -13.25 17.19
C PHE A 161 -16.10 -14.16 16.00
N PRO A 162 -16.63 -13.63 14.88
CA PRO A 162 -17.03 -14.45 13.74
C PRO A 162 -15.87 -15.23 13.12
N ASP A 163 -15.99 -16.55 13.11
CA ASP A 163 -15.05 -17.46 12.45
C ASP A 163 -15.50 -17.72 11.01
N HIS A 164 -15.27 -16.75 10.12
CA HIS A 164 -15.58 -16.88 8.71
C HIS A 164 -14.32 -17.00 7.85
N ALA A 165 -14.28 -18.01 6.98
CA ALA A 165 -13.14 -18.26 6.11
C ALA A 165 -12.75 -17.06 5.23
N TRP A 166 -13.72 -16.25 4.79
CA TRP A 166 -13.46 -15.07 3.97
C TRP A 166 -12.74 -13.94 4.73
N LEU A 167 -12.98 -13.79 6.05
CA LEU A 167 -12.28 -12.82 6.90
C LEU A 167 -10.81 -13.18 7.03
N GLN A 168 -10.53 -14.47 7.18
CA GLN A 168 -9.18 -14.99 7.30
C GLN A 168 -8.44 -14.92 5.97
N LEU A 169 -9.10 -15.31 4.87
CA LEU A 169 -8.49 -15.37 3.55
C LEU A 169 -8.20 -13.99 2.97
N TYR A 170 -9.16 -13.06 3.02
CA TYR A 170 -9.02 -11.75 2.36
C TYR A 170 -8.49 -10.65 3.28
N LEU A 171 -8.85 -10.67 4.57
CA LEU A 171 -8.46 -9.62 5.50
C LEU A 171 -7.38 -10.07 6.50
N GLY A 172 -6.98 -11.35 6.52
CA GLY A 172 -6.06 -11.87 7.53
C GLY A 172 -6.58 -11.66 8.95
N ILE A 173 -7.89 -11.63 9.14
CA ILE A 173 -8.52 -11.43 10.45
C ILE A 173 -8.81 -12.80 11.04
N TYR A 174 -8.09 -13.14 12.10
CA TYR A 174 -8.24 -14.40 12.81
C TYR A 174 -8.99 -14.17 14.14
N PRO A 175 -9.83 -15.12 14.62
CA PRO A 175 -10.56 -15.02 15.88
C PRO A 175 -9.63 -15.25 17.10
N VAL A 176 -8.52 -14.53 17.16
CA VAL A 176 -7.46 -14.67 18.16
C VAL A 176 -7.11 -13.28 18.69
N SER A 177 -7.06 -13.12 20.01
CA SER A 177 -7.05 -11.81 20.66
C SER A 177 -5.82 -10.98 20.30
N GLU A 178 -4.65 -11.61 20.21
CA GLU A 178 -3.36 -11.00 19.95
C GLU A 178 -3.30 -10.45 18.50
N ALA A 179 -3.86 -11.19 17.54
CA ALA A 179 -3.97 -10.77 16.15
C ALA A 179 -4.97 -9.62 16.00
N LEU A 180 -6.15 -9.72 16.61
CA LEU A 180 -7.16 -8.67 16.55
C LEU A 180 -6.68 -7.36 17.20
N LEU A 181 -6.00 -7.45 18.34
CA LEU A 181 -5.48 -6.29 19.06
C LEU A 181 -4.35 -5.60 18.28
N SER A 182 -3.42 -6.36 17.70
CA SER A 182 -2.35 -5.78 16.88
C SER A 182 -2.89 -5.13 15.61
N GLN A 183 -3.86 -5.75 14.94
CA GLN A 183 -4.57 -5.16 13.80
C GLN A 183 -5.31 -3.87 14.20
N ALA A 184 -5.98 -3.86 15.35
CA ALA A 184 -6.67 -2.69 15.88
C ALA A 184 -5.71 -1.54 16.23
N ILE A 185 -4.53 -1.83 16.78
CA ILE A 185 -3.49 -0.83 17.06
C ILE A 185 -3.01 -0.17 15.76
N VAL A 186 -2.69 -0.98 14.74
CA VAL A 186 -2.20 -0.46 13.45
C VAL A 186 -3.29 0.35 12.75
N ALA A 187 -4.52 -0.18 12.70
CA ALA A 187 -5.67 0.51 12.12
C ALA A 187 -5.93 1.85 12.84
N GLY A 188 -5.95 1.83 14.18
CA GLY A 188 -6.12 3.01 15.01
C GLY A 188 -5.02 4.05 14.77
N GLY A 189 -3.76 3.63 14.73
CA GLY A 189 -2.62 4.51 14.44
C GLY A 189 -2.70 5.18 13.07
N LEU A 190 -3.06 4.42 12.03
CA LEU A 190 -3.25 4.94 10.68
C LEU A 190 -4.44 5.89 10.58
N LEU A 191 -5.57 5.58 11.23
CA LEU A 191 -6.75 6.44 11.28
C LEU A 191 -6.47 7.73 12.04
N LEU A 192 -5.78 7.67 13.18
CA LEU A 192 -5.37 8.85 13.94
C LEU A 192 -4.42 9.73 13.12
N SER A 193 -3.45 9.12 12.45
CA SER A 193 -2.55 9.82 11.54
C SER A 193 -3.32 10.53 10.42
N ALA A 194 -4.23 9.84 9.75
CA ALA A 194 -5.05 10.42 8.69
C ALA A 194 -5.95 11.55 9.22
N GLY A 195 -6.64 11.33 10.35
CA GLY A 195 -7.54 12.29 10.97
C GLY A 195 -6.82 13.55 11.47
N TRP A 196 -5.63 13.42 12.04
CA TRP A 196 -4.82 14.55 12.48
C TRP A 196 -4.34 15.41 11.30
N LEU A 197 -3.93 14.77 10.19
CA LEU A 197 -3.56 15.47 8.96
C LEU A 197 -4.74 16.21 8.33
N LEU A 198 -5.94 15.62 8.38
CA LEU A 198 -7.18 16.26 7.91
C LEU A 198 -7.58 17.47 8.77
N ARG A 199 -7.43 17.38 10.10
CA ARG A 199 -7.77 18.48 11.04
C ARG A 199 -6.84 19.68 10.96
N ARG A 200 -5.55 19.51 10.62
CA ARG A 200 -4.57 20.61 10.51
C ARG A 200 -4.90 21.66 9.45
N ARG A 201 -5.88 21.42 8.57
CA ARG A 201 -6.36 22.38 7.56
C ARG A 201 -7.53 23.27 8.01
N ALA A 202 -8.13 23.04 9.18
CA ALA A 202 -9.29 23.81 9.62
C ALA A 202 -8.97 25.18 10.25
N LYS A 203 -7.76 25.75 10.03
CA LYS A 203 -7.49 27.15 10.37
C LYS A 203 -7.67 27.99 9.10
N PRO A 204 -8.73 28.80 8.98
CA PRO A 204 -8.89 29.72 7.88
C PRO A 204 -7.71 30.71 7.90
N VAL A 205 -7.14 30.97 6.74
CA VAL A 205 -6.21 32.09 6.58
C VAL A 205 -7.01 33.36 6.86
N SER A 206 -6.76 34.00 7.99
CA SER A 206 -7.28 35.34 8.28
C SER A 206 -6.81 36.26 7.16
N GLN A 207 -7.75 36.80 6.38
CA GLN A 207 -7.44 37.80 5.38
C GLN A 207 -6.82 39.02 6.08
N PRO A 208 -5.72 39.60 5.58
CA PRO A 208 -5.22 40.85 6.10
C PRO A 208 -6.30 41.91 5.89
N GLU A 209 -6.75 42.56 6.97
CA GLU A 209 -7.61 43.73 6.87
C GLU A 209 -6.90 44.78 6.01
N LEU A 210 -7.51 45.13 4.88
CA LEU A 210 -7.04 46.22 4.03
C LEU A 210 -7.08 47.51 4.87
N PRO A 211 -5.98 48.27 4.98
CA PRO A 211 -6.04 49.57 5.62
C PRO A 211 -6.99 50.45 4.81
N LEU A 212 -8.11 50.81 5.45
CA LEU A 212 -8.99 51.88 4.96
C LEU A 212 -8.16 53.17 4.97
N GLY A 213 -8.17 53.86 3.83
CA GLY A 213 -7.36 55.05 3.54
C GLY A 213 -7.65 56.26 4.40
#